data_AF-A0A536JE60-F1
#
_entry.id   AF-A0A536JE60-F1
#
_cell.length_a   1.000
_cell.length_b   1.000
_cell.length_c   1.000
_cell.angle_alpha   90.00
_cell.angle_beta   90.00
_cell.angle_gamma   90.00
#
_symmetry.space_group_name_H-M   'P 1'
#
loop_
_entity.id
_entity.type
_entity.pdbx_description
1 polymer ?
#
loop_
_entity_poly.entity_id
_entity_poly.type
_entity_poly.pdbx_seq_one_letter_code
_entity_poly.pdbx_strand_id
1 'polypeptide(L)'
;MAGWVDKSLIDSKLFYPLSVKTSGDRLRFYATQFSLVEVDSTYYGIPKPESAEAWAAQTPAGFTFDVKSFSLFTNHPTKPMSLPPDIREDLPADLRDKNIYLERMPEELVDEAWARFRAALEPQRAAGKLGAVFFQFPP
;
A
#
# COMPACT_ATOMS: atom_id res chain seq x y z
N MET A 1 -8.72 -1.85 9.99
CA MET A 1 -9.21 -3.25 9.98
C MET A 1 -8.03 -4.21 9.82
N ALA A 2 -8.20 -5.53 10.04
CA ALA A 2 -7.10 -6.50 9.88
C ALA A 2 -6.95 -6.92 8.41
N GLY A 3 -5.79 -6.62 7.80
CA GLY A 3 -5.44 -7.06 6.44
C GLY A 3 -5.10 -8.56 6.38
N TRP A 4 -4.95 -9.12 5.17
CA TRP A 4 -4.69 -10.56 4.99
C TRP A 4 -3.31 -11.04 5.48
N VAL A 5 -2.41 -10.11 5.83
CA VAL A 5 -1.12 -10.40 6.48
C VAL A 5 -1.07 -9.97 7.94
N ASP A 6 -2.23 -9.66 8.54
CA ASP A 6 -2.31 -9.29 9.95
C ASP A 6 -1.76 -10.40 10.86
N LYS A 7 -0.89 -10.00 11.78
CA LYS A 7 -0.18 -10.92 12.68
C LYS A 7 -1.14 -11.67 13.59
N SER A 8 -2.23 -11.06 14.05
CA SER A 8 -3.21 -11.73 14.91
C SER A 8 -3.94 -12.85 14.16
N LEU A 9 -4.31 -12.63 12.90
CA LEU A 9 -4.91 -13.67 12.06
C LEU A 9 -3.95 -14.82 11.80
N ILE A 10 -2.68 -14.52 11.50
CA ILE A 10 -1.64 -15.52 11.24
C ILE A 10 -1.30 -16.31 12.51
N ASP A 11 -1.01 -15.63 13.61
CA ASP A 11 -0.51 -16.24 14.84
C ASP A 11 -1.60 -17.01 15.58
N SER A 12 -2.88 -16.65 15.41
CA SER A 12 -4.00 -17.40 15.98
C SER A 12 -4.04 -18.85 15.52
N LYS A 13 -3.62 -19.13 14.27
CA LYS A 13 -3.80 -20.43 13.59
C LYS A 13 -5.25 -20.93 13.52
N LEU A 14 -6.23 -20.07 13.82
CA LEU A 14 -7.66 -20.39 13.79
C LEU A 14 -8.32 -19.94 12.49
N PHE A 15 -7.78 -18.88 11.87
CA PHE A 15 -8.36 -18.32 10.65
C PHE A 15 -7.82 -18.96 9.37
N TYR A 16 -6.49 -19.01 9.21
CA TYR A 16 -5.87 -19.60 8.01
C TYR A 16 -5.69 -21.12 8.14
N PRO A 17 -6.09 -21.93 7.14
CA PRO A 17 -5.75 -23.33 7.06
C PRO A 17 -4.22 -23.53 7.12
N LEU A 18 -3.78 -24.66 7.68
CA LEU A 18 -2.34 -24.93 7.84
C LEU A 18 -1.57 -24.96 6.52
N SER A 19 -2.23 -25.22 5.39
CA SER A 19 -1.65 -25.19 4.04
C SER A 19 -1.39 -23.77 3.51
N VAL A 20 -2.05 -22.74 4.06
CA VAL A 20 -1.91 -21.35 3.62
C VAL A 20 -0.67 -20.72 4.23
N LYS A 21 0.38 -20.52 3.43
CA LYS A 21 1.69 -20.06 3.92
C LYS A 21 2.12 -18.70 3.38
N THR A 22 1.87 -18.41 2.11
CA THR A 22 2.35 -17.18 1.47
C THR A 22 1.36 -16.03 1.63
N SER A 23 1.82 -14.79 1.42
CA SER A 23 0.93 -13.61 1.39
C SER A 23 -0.18 -13.76 0.34
N GLY A 24 0.16 -14.26 -0.85
CA GLY A 24 -0.82 -14.49 -1.92
C GLY A 24 -1.83 -15.59 -1.58
N ASP A 25 -1.39 -16.69 -0.94
CA ASP A 25 -2.33 -17.73 -0.46
C ASP A 25 -3.29 -17.16 0.59
N ARG A 26 -2.78 -16.32 1.49
CA ARG A 26 -3.59 -15.66 2.51
C ARG A 26 -4.59 -14.72 1.88
N LEU A 27 -4.21 -13.92 0.89
CA LEU A 27 -5.14 -13.05 0.17
C LEU A 27 -6.25 -13.84 -0.51
N ARG A 28 -5.89 -14.92 -1.23
CA ARG A 28 -6.89 -15.83 -1.85
C ARG A 28 -7.86 -16.39 -0.83
N PHE A 29 -7.36 -16.91 0.30
CA PHE A 29 -8.21 -17.44 1.36
C PHE A 29 -9.07 -16.35 2.01
N TYR A 30 -8.47 -15.21 2.36
CA TYR A 30 -9.16 -14.06 2.96
C TYR A 30 -10.35 -13.60 2.10
N ALA A 31 -10.16 -13.55 0.78
CA ALA A 31 -11.19 -13.17 -0.18
C ALA A 31 -12.34 -14.18 -0.32
N THR A 32 -12.23 -15.36 0.29
CA THR A 32 -13.37 -16.30 0.45
C THR A 32 -14.21 -16.02 1.69
N GLN A 33 -13.67 -15.27 2.66
CA GLN A 33 -14.30 -14.97 3.95
C GLN A 33 -14.86 -13.55 4.00
N PHE A 34 -14.19 -12.61 3.35
CA PHE A 34 -14.58 -11.20 3.29
C PHE A 34 -14.59 -10.72 1.83
N SER A 35 -15.43 -9.71 1.55
CA SER A 35 -15.54 -9.09 0.22
C SER A 35 -14.74 -7.78 0.10
N LEU A 36 -14.11 -7.33 1.17
CA LEU A 36 -13.38 -6.06 1.22
C LEU A 36 -12.15 -6.18 2.10
N VAL A 37 -11.09 -5.43 1.77
CA VAL A 37 -9.94 -5.23 2.65
C VAL A 37 -9.42 -3.79 2.62
N GLU A 38 -8.95 -3.33 3.77
CA GLU A 38 -8.18 -2.11 3.92
C GLU A 38 -6.68 -2.41 3.72
N VAL A 39 -6.05 -1.75 2.76
CA VAL A 39 -4.62 -1.90 2.44
C VAL A 39 -3.85 -0.82 3.15
N ASP A 40 -3.21 -1.19 4.26
CA ASP A 40 -2.37 -0.29 5.06
C ASP A 40 -0.89 -0.29 4.64
N SER A 41 -0.44 -1.32 3.92
CA SER A 41 0.97 -1.42 3.50
C SER A 41 1.42 -0.26 2.62
N THR A 42 0.49 0.32 1.84
CA THR A 42 0.71 1.48 0.98
C THR A 42 1.10 2.74 1.75
N TYR A 43 0.76 2.84 3.04
CA TYR A 43 1.23 3.91 3.92
C TYR A 43 2.76 3.90 4.07
N TYR A 44 3.36 2.72 4.13
CA TYR A 44 4.80 2.53 4.39
C TYR A 44 5.66 2.51 3.13
N GLY A 45 5.04 2.43 1.94
CA GLY A 45 5.73 2.45 0.66
C GLY A 45 4.76 2.24 -0.50
N ILE A 46 5.06 2.84 -1.65
CA ILE A 46 4.27 2.66 -2.87
C ILE A 46 4.45 1.21 -3.36
N PRO A 47 3.36 0.44 -3.57
CA PRO A 47 3.49 -0.94 -4.01
C PRO A 47 4.02 -0.98 -5.44
N LYS A 48 4.80 -2.02 -5.76
CA LYS A 48 5.23 -2.24 -7.13
C LYS A 48 4.03 -2.59 -8.02
N PRO A 49 4.00 -2.19 -9.30
CA PRO A 49 2.90 -2.51 -10.21
C PRO A 49 2.54 -4.00 -10.23
N GLU A 50 3.54 -4.89 -10.23
CA GLU A 50 3.32 -6.34 -10.29
C GLU A 50 2.63 -6.86 -9.02
N SER A 51 2.85 -6.21 -7.87
CA SER A 51 2.16 -6.55 -6.63
C SER A 51 0.68 -6.18 -6.71
N ALA A 52 0.38 -4.99 -7.22
CA ALA A 52 -0.99 -4.51 -7.38
C ALA A 52 -1.77 -5.34 -8.40
N GLU A 53 -1.17 -5.65 -9.54
CA GLU A 53 -1.73 -6.57 -10.54
C GLU A 53 -2.03 -7.95 -9.93
N ALA A 54 -1.09 -8.50 -9.17
CA ALA A 54 -1.28 -9.78 -8.50
C ALA A 54 -2.45 -9.74 -7.50
N TRP A 55 -2.62 -8.67 -6.72
CA TRP A 55 -3.76 -8.54 -5.80
C TRP A 55 -5.10 -8.49 -6.54
N ALA A 56 -5.16 -7.74 -7.64
CA ALA A 56 -6.35 -7.67 -8.47
C ALA A 56 -6.68 -9.04 -9.11
N ALA A 57 -5.67 -9.77 -9.59
CA ALA A 57 -5.86 -11.09 -10.21
C ALA A 57 -6.23 -12.21 -9.22
N GLN A 58 -5.76 -12.13 -7.97
CA GLN A 58 -5.95 -13.18 -6.96
C GLN A 58 -7.27 -13.11 -6.20
N THR A 59 -8.05 -12.06 -6.40
CA THR A 59 -9.34 -11.84 -5.73
C THR A 59 -10.51 -12.05 -6.69
N PRO A 60 -11.70 -12.46 -6.22
CA PRO A 60 -12.86 -12.63 -7.09
C PRO A 60 -13.38 -11.27 -7.61
N ALA A 61 -14.25 -11.31 -8.64
CA ALA A 61 -14.99 -10.13 -9.07
C ALA A 61 -15.85 -9.59 -7.92
N GLY A 62 -15.96 -8.26 -7.80
CA GLY A 62 -16.70 -7.61 -6.71
C GLY A 62 -15.94 -7.50 -5.37
N PHE A 63 -14.76 -8.10 -5.25
CA PHE A 63 -13.89 -7.86 -4.09
C PHE A 63 -13.32 -6.44 -4.12
N THR A 64 -13.35 -5.73 -2.99
CA THR A 64 -13.01 -4.31 -2.90
C THR A 64 -11.72 -4.07 -2.09
N PHE A 65 -10.87 -3.19 -2.58
CA PHE A 65 -9.69 -2.69 -1.87
C PHE A 65 -9.90 -1.21 -1.52
N ASP A 66 -9.94 -0.92 -0.23
CA ASP A 66 -9.81 0.44 0.27
C ASP A 66 -8.34 0.67 0.61
N VAL A 67 -7.74 1.73 0.08
CA VAL A 67 -6.29 1.92 0.11
C VAL A 67 -5.93 3.12 0.97
N LYS A 68 -5.04 2.91 1.93
CA LYS A 68 -4.46 3.99 2.71
C LYS A 68 -3.47 4.79 1.86
N SER A 69 -3.58 6.10 1.86
CA SER A 69 -2.61 6.95 1.16
C SER A 69 -1.19 6.71 1.66
N PHE A 70 -0.21 6.84 0.76
CA PHE A 70 1.20 6.87 1.12
C PHE A 70 1.47 8.00 2.14
N SER A 71 2.25 7.69 3.19
CA SER A 71 2.51 8.59 4.33
C SER A 71 2.99 9.98 3.93
N LEU A 72 3.72 10.09 2.83
CA LEU A 72 4.20 11.36 2.30
C LEU A 72 3.05 12.35 2.03
N PHE A 73 1.89 11.87 1.58
CA PHE A 73 0.79 12.74 1.18
C PHE A 73 -0.15 13.13 2.34
N THR A 74 0.15 12.69 3.56
CA THR A 74 -0.71 12.91 4.73
C THR A 74 0.00 13.64 5.87
N ASN A 75 1.06 14.40 5.56
CA ASN A 75 1.86 15.17 6.52
C ASN A 75 2.50 14.34 7.64
N HIS A 76 2.62 13.03 7.44
CA HIS A 76 3.35 12.17 8.35
C HIS A 76 4.85 12.19 8.06
N PRO A 77 5.71 11.99 9.09
CA PRO A 77 7.13 11.80 8.88
C PRO A 77 7.37 10.53 8.05
N THR A 78 7.89 10.70 6.84
CA THR A 78 8.16 9.60 5.90
C THR A 78 9.64 9.26 5.91
N LYS A 79 9.99 7.99 6.07
CA LYS A 79 11.40 7.58 6.02
C LYS A 79 11.91 7.64 4.57
N PRO A 80 13.15 8.09 4.32
CA PRO A 80 13.73 8.06 2.98
C PRO A 80 13.66 6.68 2.32
N MET A 81 13.84 5.61 3.11
CA MET A 81 13.74 4.22 2.65
C MET A 81 12.34 3.78 2.19
N SER A 82 11.30 4.56 2.50
CA SER A 82 9.93 4.31 2.04
C SER A 82 9.66 4.87 0.63
N LEU A 83 10.53 5.75 0.13
CA LEU A 83 10.44 6.28 -1.23
C LEU A 83 10.95 5.27 -2.26
N PRO A 84 10.46 5.32 -3.51
CA PRO A 84 11.09 4.64 -4.62
C PRO A 84 12.60 4.96 -4.71
N PRO A 85 13.46 3.98 -5.07
CA PRO A 85 14.91 4.12 -4.97
C PRO A 85 15.51 5.33 -5.71
N ASP A 86 15.00 5.62 -6.90
CA ASP A 86 15.38 6.75 -7.74
C ASP A 86 14.91 8.10 -7.17
N ILE A 87 13.65 8.22 -6.73
CA ILE A 87 13.18 9.42 -6.02
C ILE A 87 14.06 9.69 -4.79
N ARG A 88 14.47 8.62 -4.08
CA ARG A 88 15.36 8.70 -2.91
C ARG A 88 16.77 9.15 -3.29
N GLU A 89 17.29 8.72 -4.44
CA GLU A 89 18.62 9.09 -4.94
C GLU A 89 18.69 10.58 -5.34
N ASP A 90 17.58 11.11 -5.87
CA ASP A 90 17.45 12.51 -6.28
C ASP A 90 17.11 13.46 -5.11
N LEU A 91 16.99 12.94 -3.88
CA LEU A 91 16.76 13.80 -2.71
C LEU A 91 17.94 14.76 -2.47
N PRO A 92 17.64 16.01 -2.10
CA PRO A 92 18.62 16.93 -1.52
C PRO A 92 19.39 16.30 -0.35
N ALA A 93 20.69 16.57 -0.25
CA ALA A 93 21.57 15.93 0.72
C ALA A 93 21.12 16.13 2.18
N ASP A 94 20.50 17.26 2.50
CA ASP A 94 20.01 17.59 3.84
C ASP A 94 18.76 16.81 4.27
N LEU A 95 18.10 16.12 3.33
CA LEU A 95 16.90 15.29 3.55
C LEU A 95 17.18 13.78 3.59
N ARG A 96 18.36 13.32 3.15
CA ARG A 96 18.66 11.88 2.98
C ARG A 96 18.71 11.07 4.29
N ASP A 97 19.05 11.72 5.39
CA ASP A 97 19.21 11.08 6.71
C ASP A 97 18.12 11.51 7.73
N LYS A 98 17.07 12.20 7.27
CA LYS A 98 15.99 12.72 8.12
C LYS A 98 14.64 12.18 7.69
N ASN A 99 13.65 12.31 8.57
CA ASN A 99 12.26 12.15 8.15
C ASN A 99 11.90 13.24 7.14
N ILE A 100 11.24 12.81 6.08
CA ILE A 100 10.81 13.64 4.97
C ILE A 100 9.37 14.07 5.25
N TYR A 101 9.13 15.36 5.03
CA TYR A 101 7.80 15.97 5.08
C TYR A 101 7.49 16.51 3.69
N LEU A 102 6.22 16.42 3.27
CA LEU A 102 5.77 16.84 1.94
C LEU A 102 6.24 18.24 1.57
N GLU A 103 6.07 19.18 2.50
CA GLU A 103 6.41 20.60 2.38
C GLU A 103 7.90 20.87 2.12
N ARG A 104 8.76 19.89 2.43
CA ARG A 104 10.22 19.98 2.28
C ARG A 104 10.72 19.29 1.02
N MET A 105 9.87 18.52 0.33
CA MET A 105 10.25 17.86 -0.91
C MET A 105 10.22 18.83 -2.08
N PRO A 106 11.18 18.74 -3.02
CA PRO A 106 11.08 19.39 -4.32
C PRO A 106 9.79 19.01 -5.04
N GLU A 107 9.12 19.98 -5.67
CA GLU A 107 7.83 19.80 -6.34
C GLU A 107 7.85 18.68 -7.38
N GLU A 108 8.90 18.61 -8.21
CA GLU A 108 9.07 17.56 -9.23
C GLU A 108 9.08 16.15 -8.63
N LEU A 109 9.70 15.97 -7.46
CA LEU A 109 9.74 14.67 -6.77
C LEU A 109 8.40 14.32 -6.12
N VAL A 110 7.63 15.33 -5.70
CA VAL A 110 6.26 15.15 -5.19
C VAL A 110 5.33 14.69 -6.32
N ASP A 111 5.42 15.34 -7.49
CA ASP A 111 4.64 14.97 -8.67
C ASP A 111 4.95 13.54 -9.13
N GLU A 112 6.22 13.16 -9.16
CA GLU A 112 6.64 11.80 -9.51
C GLU A 112 6.15 10.77 -8.48
N ALA A 113 6.22 11.08 -7.18
CA ALA A 113 5.65 10.21 -6.15
C ALA A 113 4.13 10.02 -6.33
N TRP A 114 3.40 11.08 -6.67
CA TRP A 114 1.97 11.02 -6.97
C TRP A 114 1.65 10.23 -8.23
N ALA A 115 2.43 10.41 -9.29
CA ALA A 115 2.30 9.64 -10.53
C ALA A 115 2.44 8.15 -10.25
N ARG A 116 3.46 7.75 -9.48
CA ARG A 116 3.68 6.35 -9.10
C ARG A 116 2.60 5.79 -8.21
N PHE A 117 2.14 6.57 -7.23
CA PHE A 117 1.06 6.13 -6.37
C PHE A 117 -0.21 5.87 -7.19
N ARG A 118 -0.60 6.79 -8.09
CA ARG A 118 -1.75 6.57 -9.00
C ARG A 118 -1.56 5.35 -9.89
N ALA A 119 -0.39 5.21 -10.50
CA ALA A 119 -0.08 4.06 -11.35
C ALA A 119 -0.16 2.73 -10.58
N ALA A 120 0.27 2.73 -9.32
CA ALA A 120 0.22 1.54 -8.47
C ALA A 120 -1.20 1.13 -8.07
N LEU A 121 -2.19 2.04 -8.13
CA LEU A 121 -3.60 1.73 -7.87
C LEU A 121 -4.40 1.43 -9.14
N GLU A 122 -3.80 1.68 -10.31
CA GLU A 122 -4.44 1.49 -11.60
C GLU A 122 -4.94 0.05 -11.83
N PRO A 123 -4.20 -1.02 -11.44
CA PRO A 123 -4.71 -2.38 -11.61
C PRO A 123 -6.02 -2.65 -10.86
N GLN A 124 -6.16 -2.17 -9.61
CA GLN A 124 -7.42 -2.29 -8.87
C GLN A 124 -8.52 -1.44 -9.48
N ARG A 125 -8.20 -0.21 -9.91
CA ARG A 125 -9.17 0.70 -10.55
C ARG A 125 -9.70 0.09 -11.86
N ALA A 126 -8.81 -0.37 -12.73
CA ALA A 126 -9.14 -0.99 -14.01
C ALA A 126 -9.94 -2.28 -13.85
N ALA A 127 -9.66 -3.07 -12.81
CA ALA A 127 -10.42 -4.28 -12.47
C ALA A 127 -11.79 -3.99 -11.80
N GLY A 128 -12.14 -2.73 -11.53
CA GLY A 128 -13.37 -2.36 -10.83
C GLY A 128 -13.36 -2.74 -9.34
N LYS A 129 -12.17 -2.81 -8.73
CA LYS A 129 -11.94 -3.29 -7.36
C LYS A 129 -11.39 -2.22 -6.41
N LEU A 130 -11.10 -1.02 -6.91
CA LEU A 130 -10.70 0.11 -6.05
C LEU A 130 -11.95 0.74 -5.43
N GLY A 131 -12.08 0.70 -4.10
CA GLY A 131 -13.17 1.31 -3.36
C GLY A 131 -12.88 2.77 -3.05
N ALA A 132 -12.24 3.02 -1.91
CA ALA A 132 -11.78 4.34 -1.49
C ALA A 132 -10.25 4.46 -1.43
N VAL A 133 -9.75 5.68 -1.61
CA VAL A 133 -8.39 6.05 -1.21
C VAL A 133 -8.51 7.06 -0.08
N PHE A 134 -8.07 6.71 1.12
CA PHE A 134 -8.28 7.55 2.30
C PHE A 134 -7.00 8.20 2.81
N PHE A 135 -7.15 9.45 3.23
CA PHE A 135 -6.08 10.33 3.70
C PHE A 135 -6.27 10.53 5.20
N GLN A 136 -5.52 9.76 5.99
CA GLN A 136 -5.50 9.92 7.44
C GLN A 136 -4.39 10.91 7.81
N PHE A 137 -4.76 12.08 8.33
CA PHE A 137 -3.84 13.11 8.82
C PHE A 137 -3.54 12.92 10.32
N PRO A 138 -2.37 13.39 10.80
CA PRO A 138 -2.09 13.42 12.24
C PRO A 138 -3.05 14.39 12.97
N PRO A 139 -3.29 14.19 14.28
CA PRO A 139 -4.21 15.01 15.08
C PRO A 139 -3.72 16.45 15.30
#